data_AF-A0A6I5VN31-F1
#
_entry.id   AF-A0A6I5VN31-F1
#
_cell.length_a   1.000
_cell.length_b   1.000
_cell.length_c   1.000
_cell.angle_alpha   90.00
_cell.angle_beta   90.00
_cell.angle_gamma   90.00
#
_symmetry.space_group_name_H-M   'P 1'
#
loop_
_entity.id
_entity.type
_entity.pdbx_description
1 polymer ?
#
loop_
_entity_poly.entity_id
_entity_poly.type
_entity_poly.pdbx_seq_one_letter_code
_entity_poly.pdbx_strand_id
1 'polypeptide(L)'
;MSDPLDGGLPRAVAISWGMVADPQRGPKRELSHERIVEAAIGIADAEGLGAVTMSKVAAALGFTTMALYRYVTAKDDLLQLMADAVAGEVLLDSDRGLGDGKHEGIVDPDWRTQLRQFAAQMLGIYRDHPWLGDVPVSEAQLLTPNNLAIVDRAMRCMRGLEIPDADKVRALLLITNYVRASSMMERDIASDGRLNRSRIPAELVRELVTEERFPDLAPLVQSGGYLQDAAAADGDPDPEPDVGASEGDDDFGFGLEIILGGLQTHAELGGRLEIVRPEPGWRDHGQLAEALTLDHVRKDPKVRDAIGRVRDAEGKLRDARARQRDTIRNALERGPRS
;
A
#
# COMPACT_ATOMS: atom_id res chain seq x y z
N MET A 1 28.84 8.52 24.41
CA MET A 1 27.58 7.90 23.95
C MET A 1 27.98 6.85 22.95
N SER A 2 27.72 5.58 23.25
CA SER A 2 27.88 4.49 22.28
C SER A 2 27.09 4.82 21.03
N ASP A 3 27.58 4.46 19.85
CA ASP A 3 26.81 4.65 18.61
C ASP A 3 25.52 3.82 18.78
N PRO A 4 24.31 4.37 18.59
CA PRO A 4 23.08 3.57 18.62
C PRO A 4 23.12 2.38 17.64
N LEU A 5 24.02 2.41 16.65
CA LEU A 5 24.31 1.29 15.75
C LEU A 5 25.12 0.14 16.39
N ASP A 6 25.82 0.38 17.50
CA ASP A 6 26.58 -0.65 18.25
C ASP A 6 25.65 -1.72 18.87
N GLY A 7 24.35 -1.42 18.99
CA GLY A 7 23.31 -2.32 19.53
C GLY A 7 22.56 -3.16 18.49
N GLY A 8 22.93 -3.11 17.21
CA GLY A 8 22.30 -3.91 16.15
C GLY A 8 20.98 -3.36 15.58
N LEU A 9 20.59 -2.13 15.94
CA LEU A 9 19.42 -1.46 15.35
C LEU A 9 19.70 -1.07 13.90
N PRO A 10 18.79 -1.37 12.95
CA PRO A 10 18.91 -0.90 11.58
C PRO A 10 19.01 0.63 11.51
N ARG A 11 19.85 1.16 10.63
CA ARG A 11 20.14 2.60 10.57
C ARG A 11 18.90 3.46 10.30
N ALA A 12 18.03 3.05 9.38
CA ALA A 12 16.75 3.73 9.13
C ALA A 12 15.88 3.84 10.40
N VAL A 13 15.85 2.79 11.22
CA VAL A 13 15.15 2.81 12.52
C VAL A 13 15.80 3.85 13.42
N ALA A 14 17.12 3.80 13.62
CA ALA A 14 17.81 4.78 14.45
C ALA A 14 17.61 6.24 13.98
N ILE A 15 17.55 6.48 12.67
CA ILE A 15 17.23 7.79 12.09
C ILE A 15 15.78 8.20 12.43
N SER A 16 14.81 7.30 12.22
CA SER A 16 13.38 7.60 12.49
C SER A 16 13.12 7.98 13.96
N TRP A 17 13.86 7.37 14.89
CA TRP A 17 13.82 7.71 16.32
C TRP A 17 14.59 8.99 16.69
N GLY A 18 15.21 9.68 15.73
CA GLY A 18 16.06 10.84 15.97
C GLY A 18 17.35 10.52 16.74
N MET A 19 17.75 9.24 16.82
CA MET A 19 18.97 8.82 17.52
C MET A 19 20.24 9.12 16.70
N VAL A 20 20.09 9.31 15.39
CA VAL A 20 21.16 9.75 14.49
C VAL A 20 20.98 11.24 14.23
N ALA A 21 21.86 12.07 14.80
CA ALA A 21 21.85 13.50 14.53
C ALA A 21 22.25 13.80 13.08
N ASP A 22 21.62 14.82 12.49
CA ASP A 22 22.02 15.37 11.20
C ASP A 22 23.53 15.71 11.18
N PRO A 23 24.29 15.26 10.16
CA PRO A 23 25.67 15.67 9.98
C PRO A 23 25.73 17.17 9.60
N GLN A 24 25.83 18.01 10.64
CA GLN A 24 26.45 19.36 10.76
C GLN A 24 25.54 20.52 11.23
N ARG A 25 26.02 21.24 12.26
CA ARG A 25 25.51 22.51 12.81
C ARG A 25 26.01 23.70 11.97
N GLY A 26 25.09 24.55 11.52
CA GLY A 26 25.36 25.86 10.89
C GLY A 26 24.07 26.68 10.71
N PRO A 27 24.12 28.02 10.53
CA PRO A 27 22.96 28.93 10.67
C PRO A 27 21.82 28.75 9.67
N LYS A 28 21.97 27.87 8.67
CA LYS A 28 20.92 27.50 7.74
C LYS A 28 20.85 25.98 7.61
N ARG A 29 19.80 25.40 8.18
CA ARG A 29 19.38 24.00 8.02
C ARG A 29 18.83 23.79 6.60
N GLU A 30 19.67 23.81 5.58
CA GLU A 30 19.21 23.62 4.19
C GLU A 30 18.97 22.14 3.84
N LEU A 31 19.53 21.19 4.59
CA LEU A 31 19.33 19.76 4.37
C LEU A 31 19.16 19.04 5.72
N SER A 32 18.12 18.23 5.86
CA SER A 32 17.83 17.39 7.04
C SER A 32 17.15 16.09 6.59
N HIS A 33 17.10 15.08 7.46
CA HIS A 33 16.37 13.84 7.17
C HIS A 33 14.92 14.08 6.77
N GLU A 34 14.21 14.98 7.46
CA GLU A 34 12.80 15.29 7.17
C GLU A 34 12.63 15.88 5.77
N ARG A 35 13.45 16.87 5.39
CA ARG A 35 13.38 17.49 4.05
C ARG A 35 13.71 16.51 2.93
N ILE A 36 14.61 15.56 3.19
CA ILE A 36 14.96 14.50 2.24
C ILE A 36 13.77 13.57 2.03
N VAL A 37 13.12 13.17 3.11
CA VAL A 37 11.95 12.28 3.08
C VAL A 37 10.77 12.97 2.39
N GLU A 38 10.45 14.20 2.75
CA GLU A 38 9.37 15.00 2.15
C GLU A 38 9.55 15.15 0.62
N ALA A 39 10.76 15.48 0.17
CA ALA A 39 11.05 15.56 -1.26
C ALA A 39 10.94 14.20 -1.98
N ALA A 40 11.31 13.11 -1.31
CA ALA A 40 11.20 11.77 -1.87
C ALA A 40 9.74 11.31 -1.97
N ILE A 41 8.91 11.62 -0.96
CA ILE A 41 7.45 11.39 -0.96
C ILE A 41 6.81 12.14 -2.13
N GLY A 42 7.07 13.44 -2.28
CA GLY A 42 6.50 14.22 -3.39
C GLY A 42 6.89 13.70 -4.78
N ILE A 43 8.10 13.16 -4.94
CA ILE A 43 8.50 12.47 -6.19
C ILE A 43 7.71 11.17 -6.39
N ALA A 44 7.51 10.40 -5.31
CA ALA A 44 6.80 9.13 -5.36
C ALA A 44 5.30 9.32 -5.64
N ASP A 45 4.68 10.36 -5.07
CA ASP A 45 3.28 10.71 -5.33
C ASP A 45 3.07 11.11 -6.79
N ALA A 46 3.98 11.92 -7.33
CA ALA A 46 3.85 12.46 -8.69
C ALA A 46 4.22 11.45 -9.79
N GLU A 47 5.20 10.59 -9.55
CA GLU A 47 5.83 9.77 -10.60
C GLU A 47 6.01 8.29 -10.24
N GLY A 48 5.54 7.87 -9.05
CA GLY A 48 5.63 6.51 -8.54
C GLY A 48 6.99 6.16 -7.91
N LEU A 49 7.01 5.05 -7.17
CA LEU A 49 8.19 4.60 -6.40
C LEU A 49 9.45 4.39 -7.26
N GLY A 50 9.25 3.99 -8.51
CA GLY A 50 10.33 3.76 -9.47
C GLY A 50 11.13 5.02 -9.80
N ALA A 51 10.52 6.20 -9.71
CA ALA A 51 11.16 7.48 -9.97
C ALA A 51 12.06 7.95 -8.81
N VAL A 52 11.86 7.41 -7.60
CA VAL A 52 12.64 7.76 -6.41
C VAL A 52 14.05 7.21 -6.55
N THR A 53 14.99 8.09 -6.84
CA THR A 53 16.43 7.78 -6.94
C THR A 53 17.22 8.79 -6.14
N MET A 54 18.35 8.37 -5.56
CA MET A 54 19.19 9.25 -4.74
C MET A 54 19.61 10.52 -5.50
N SER A 55 19.90 10.41 -6.80
CA SER A 55 20.26 11.55 -7.63
C SER A 55 19.09 12.51 -7.87
N LYS A 56 17.88 11.99 -8.11
CA LYS A 56 16.70 12.80 -8.36
C LYS A 56 16.24 13.53 -7.10
N VAL A 57 16.26 12.86 -5.95
CA VAL A 57 15.95 13.49 -4.65
C VAL A 57 16.96 14.59 -4.34
N ALA A 58 18.26 14.33 -4.55
CA ALA A 58 19.29 15.35 -4.35
C ALA A 58 19.10 16.55 -5.29
N ALA A 59 18.82 16.30 -6.57
CA ALA A 59 18.58 17.35 -7.56
C ALA A 59 17.34 18.19 -7.22
N ALA A 60 16.26 17.57 -6.76
CA ALA A 60 15.04 18.27 -6.33
C ALA A 60 15.30 19.23 -5.15
N LEU A 61 16.27 18.90 -4.29
CA LEU A 61 16.68 19.72 -3.17
C LEU A 61 17.83 20.71 -3.49
N GLY A 62 18.36 20.69 -4.73
CA GLY A 62 19.49 21.54 -5.13
C GLY A 62 20.86 21.07 -4.60
N PHE A 63 20.98 19.79 -4.20
CA PHE A 63 22.22 19.20 -3.66
C PHE A 63 22.79 18.13 -4.58
N THR A 64 24.05 17.74 -4.31
CA THR A 64 24.69 16.61 -4.99
C THR A 64 24.26 15.29 -4.34
N THR A 65 24.23 14.20 -5.12
CA THR A 65 23.94 12.86 -4.58
C THR A 65 24.88 12.48 -3.42
N MET A 66 26.16 12.89 -3.50
CA MET A 66 27.14 12.67 -2.43
C MET A 66 26.80 13.40 -1.14
N ALA A 67 26.12 14.55 -1.22
CA ALA A 67 25.63 15.24 -0.03
C ALA A 67 24.49 14.47 0.63
N LEU A 68 23.59 13.89 -0.17
CA LEU A 68 22.46 13.08 0.31
C LEU A 68 22.91 11.81 1.05
N TYR A 69 23.95 11.13 0.54
CA TYR A 69 24.49 9.92 1.15
C TYR A 69 25.05 10.10 2.56
N ARG A 70 25.32 11.34 3.00
CA ARG A 70 25.70 11.62 4.40
C ARG A 70 24.54 11.44 5.38
N TYR A 71 23.31 11.68 4.92
CA TYR A 71 22.10 11.60 5.71
C TYR A 71 21.48 10.21 5.60
N VAL A 72 21.35 9.70 4.37
CA VAL A 72 20.70 8.42 4.08
C VAL A 72 21.63 7.57 3.20
N THR A 73 22.11 6.46 3.76
CA THR A 73 23.21 5.66 3.18
C THR A 73 22.77 4.75 2.04
N ALA A 74 21.52 4.30 2.04
CA ALA A 74 20.98 3.41 1.02
C ALA A 74 19.59 3.87 0.56
N LYS A 75 19.20 3.46 -0.65
CA LYS A 75 17.83 3.68 -1.14
C LYS A 75 16.82 2.98 -0.23
N ASP A 76 17.12 1.79 0.25
CA ASP A 76 16.22 1.04 1.12
C ASP A 76 15.99 1.77 2.44
N ASP A 77 17.01 2.39 3.02
CA ASP A 77 16.86 3.25 4.21
C ASP A 77 15.89 4.41 3.94
N LEU A 78 16.00 5.04 2.76
CA LEU A 78 15.10 6.12 2.34
C LEU A 78 13.66 5.63 2.23
N LEU A 79 13.44 4.45 1.62
CA LEU A 79 12.09 3.88 1.48
C LEU A 79 11.45 3.59 2.84
N GLN A 80 12.22 3.10 3.81
CA GLN A 80 11.72 2.86 5.17
C GLN A 80 11.36 4.17 5.87
N LEU A 81 12.19 5.22 5.73
CA LEU A 81 11.90 6.53 6.30
C LEU A 81 10.69 7.20 5.66
N MET A 82 10.50 7.04 4.34
CA MET A 82 9.30 7.51 3.64
C MET A 82 8.04 6.80 4.15
N ALA A 83 8.08 5.47 4.29
CA ALA A 83 6.95 4.70 4.80
C ALA A 83 6.60 5.07 6.25
N ASP A 84 7.59 5.29 7.10
CA ASP A 84 7.37 5.74 8.49
C ASP A 84 6.80 7.16 8.54
N ALA A 85 7.27 8.08 7.70
CA ALA A 85 6.73 9.44 7.65
C ALA A 85 5.25 9.46 7.25
N VAL A 86 4.86 8.71 6.21
CA VAL A 86 3.47 8.56 5.77
C VAL A 86 2.60 7.86 6.84
N ALA A 87 3.15 6.89 7.57
CA ALA A 87 2.46 6.31 8.72
C ALA A 87 2.12 7.34 9.81
N GLY A 88 2.92 8.40 9.94
CA GLY A 88 2.65 9.52 10.85
C GLY A 88 1.40 10.32 10.47
N GLU A 89 1.02 10.36 9.19
CA GLU A 89 -0.13 11.12 8.71
C GLU A 89 -1.46 10.52 9.21
N VAL A 90 -1.54 9.18 9.32
CA VAL A 90 -2.67 8.46 9.94
C VAL A 90 -2.98 9.00 11.34
N LEU A 91 -1.93 9.28 12.12
CA LEU A 91 -2.06 9.71 13.50
C LEU A 91 -2.53 11.18 13.59
N LEU A 92 -2.08 12.03 12.65
CA LEU A 92 -2.48 13.43 12.59
C LEU A 92 -3.97 13.60 12.26
N ASP A 93 -4.52 12.76 11.39
CA ASP A 93 -5.94 12.76 11.05
C ASP A 93 -6.81 12.13 12.14
N SER A 94 -6.29 11.12 12.84
CA SER A 94 -6.92 10.54 14.03
C SER A 94 -7.12 11.57 15.15
N ASP A 95 -6.09 12.37 15.49
CA ASP A 95 -6.18 13.36 16.58
C ASP A 95 -7.16 14.50 16.27
N ARG A 96 -7.55 14.69 15.01
CA ARG A 96 -8.62 15.62 14.61
C ARG A 96 -10.02 15.06 14.78
N GLY A 97 -10.17 13.73 14.69
CA GLY A 97 -11.47 13.04 14.72
C GLY A 97 -11.81 12.40 16.07
N LEU A 98 -10.81 12.13 16.92
CA LEU A 98 -11.01 11.60 18.25
C LEU A 98 -10.58 12.67 19.23
N GLY A 99 -11.55 13.19 19.99
CA GLY A 99 -11.26 14.04 21.13
C GLY A 99 -10.15 13.40 21.96
N ASP A 100 -9.21 14.23 22.38
CA ASP A 100 -8.02 13.96 23.20
C ASP A 100 -8.29 13.25 24.56
N GLY A 101 -9.40 12.55 24.74
CA GLY A 101 -9.83 11.93 25.99
C GLY A 101 -10.04 12.93 27.13
N LYS A 102 -9.91 14.24 26.87
CA LYS A 102 -10.04 15.32 27.85
C LYS A 102 -11.34 16.11 27.71
N HIS A 103 -12.18 15.72 26.76
CA HIS A 103 -13.54 16.24 26.66
C HIS A 103 -14.43 15.44 27.60
N GLU A 104 -14.50 15.87 28.86
CA GLU A 104 -15.45 15.38 29.86
C GLU A 104 -16.86 15.39 29.25
N GLY A 105 -17.40 14.22 28.91
CA GLY A 105 -18.79 14.05 28.46
C GLY A 105 -18.99 13.45 27.06
N ILE A 106 -17.94 13.20 26.27
CA ILE A 106 -18.08 12.41 25.03
C ILE A 106 -17.88 10.93 25.37
N VAL A 107 -18.89 10.10 25.15
CA VAL A 107 -18.76 8.65 25.23
C VAL A 107 -17.82 8.23 24.11
N ASP A 108 -16.66 7.65 24.46
CA ASP A 108 -15.74 7.10 23.47
C ASP A 108 -16.52 6.15 22.54
N PRO A 109 -16.39 6.29 21.20
CA PRO A 109 -17.09 5.43 20.27
C PRO A 109 -16.75 3.96 20.53
N ASP A 110 -17.73 3.08 20.33
CA ASP A 110 -17.55 1.62 20.45
C ASP A 110 -16.35 1.12 19.62
N TRP A 111 -15.71 0.03 20.05
CA TRP A 111 -14.51 -0.53 19.41
C TRP A 111 -14.72 -0.76 17.91
N ARG A 112 -15.94 -1.15 17.49
CA ARG A 112 -16.28 -1.38 16.09
C ARG A 112 -16.22 -0.08 15.30
N THR A 113 -16.77 1.00 15.84
CA THR A 113 -16.73 2.33 15.23
C THR A 113 -15.31 2.86 15.14
N GLN A 114 -14.50 2.66 16.19
CA GLN A 114 -13.09 3.06 16.18
C GLN A 114 -12.27 2.29 15.14
N LEU A 115 -12.49 0.98 14.99
CA LEU A 115 -11.79 0.18 13.98
C LEU A 115 -12.22 0.53 12.55
N ARG A 116 -13.49 0.90 12.32
CA ARG A 116 -13.93 1.42 11.02
C ARG A 116 -13.19 2.69 10.64
N GLN A 117 -13.16 3.67 11.55
CA GLN A 117 -12.45 4.92 11.33
C GLN A 117 -10.96 4.69 11.09
N PHE A 118 -10.35 3.82 11.89
CA PHE A 118 -8.95 3.43 11.71
C PHE A 118 -8.69 2.82 10.33
N ALA A 119 -9.51 1.85 9.90
CA ALA A 119 -9.35 1.22 8.59
C ALA A 119 -9.59 2.20 7.43
N ALA A 120 -10.57 3.09 7.54
CA ALA A 120 -10.85 4.13 6.55
C ALA A 120 -9.70 5.15 6.43
N GLN A 121 -9.09 5.55 7.54
CA GLN A 121 -7.91 6.43 7.53
C GLN A 121 -6.70 5.75 6.87
N MET A 122 -6.44 4.48 7.22
CA MET A 122 -5.40 3.69 6.57
C MET A 122 -5.65 3.56 5.06
N LEU A 123 -6.90 3.35 4.65
CA LEU A 123 -7.30 3.30 3.23
C LEU A 123 -7.04 4.64 2.53
N GLY A 124 -7.39 5.76 3.17
CA GLY A 124 -7.11 7.11 2.67
C GLY A 124 -5.63 7.33 2.39
N ILE A 125 -4.76 6.93 3.32
CA ILE A 125 -3.31 7.03 3.14
C ILE A 125 -2.80 6.19 1.96
N TYR A 126 -3.30 4.97 1.76
CA TYR A 126 -2.90 4.20 0.59
C TYR A 126 -3.42 4.79 -0.72
N ARG A 127 -4.56 5.49 -0.71
CA ARG A 127 -5.09 6.21 -1.87
C ARG A 127 -4.29 7.47 -2.18
N ASP A 128 -3.88 8.21 -1.16
CA ASP A 128 -3.06 9.42 -1.29
C ASP A 128 -1.61 9.07 -1.68
N HIS A 129 -1.10 7.92 -1.21
CA HIS A 129 0.25 7.43 -1.48
C HIS A 129 0.27 6.00 -2.09
N PRO A 130 -0.17 5.80 -3.35
CA PRO A 130 -0.30 4.46 -3.95
C PRO A 130 1.01 3.67 -4.05
N TRP A 131 2.15 4.35 -4.01
CA TRP A 131 3.49 3.75 -4.02
C TRP A 131 3.82 3.01 -2.71
N LEU A 132 3.10 3.27 -1.61
CA LEU A 132 3.31 2.61 -0.33
C LEU A 132 3.11 1.09 -0.42
N GLY A 133 2.19 0.64 -1.30
CA GLY A 133 1.95 -0.77 -1.59
C GLY A 133 3.15 -1.50 -2.22
N ASP A 134 4.10 -0.77 -2.79
CA ASP A 134 5.30 -1.33 -3.43
C ASP A 134 6.53 -1.33 -2.49
N VAL A 135 6.44 -0.69 -1.32
CA VAL A 135 7.50 -0.72 -0.32
C VAL A 135 7.49 -2.11 0.35
N PRO A 136 8.62 -2.84 0.34
CA PRO A 136 8.71 -4.13 1.01
C PRO A 136 8.55 -3.98 2.53
N VAL A 137 7.66 -4.79 3.10
CA VAL A 137 7.54 -4.92 4.55
C VAL A 137 8.83 -5.50 5.10
N SER A 138 9.44 -4.79 6.06
CA SER A 138 10.70 -5.21 6.70
C SER A 138 10.59 -5.21 8.21
N GLU A 139 11.42 -6.00 8.89
CA GLU A 139 11.50 -5.99 10.36
C GLU A 139 11.87 -4.60 10.89
N ALA A 140 12.70 -3.86 10.15
CA ALA A 140 13.04 -2.47 10.47
C ALA A 140 11.79 -1.58 10.50
N GLN A 141 10.91 -1.71 9.50
CA GLN A 141 9.66 -0.95 9.42
C GLN A 141 8.77 -1.15 10.64
N LEU A 142 8.73 -2.37 11.17
CA LEU A 142 7.89 -2.68 12.32
C LEU A 142 8.33 -1.96 13.61
N LEU A 143 9.59 -1.52 13.65
CA LEU A 143 10.23 -0.89 14.81
C LEU A 143 10.33 0.63 14.71
N THR A 144 9.81 1.25 13.65
CA THR A 144 9.82 2.71 13.50
C THR A 144 8.76 3.37 14.39
N PRO A 145 8.96 4.63 14.84
CA PRO A 145 8.12 5.26 15.86
C PRO A 145 6.67 5.44 15.42
N ASN A 146 6.41 5.87 14.17
CA ASN A 146 5.04 6.08 13.72
C ASN A 146 4.32 4.75 13.52
N ASN A 147 5.03 3.71 13.06
CA ASN A 147 4.45 2.37 12.98
C ASN A 147 4.08 1.83 14.37
N LEU A 148 4.93 1.98 15.38
CA LEU A 148 4.59 1.60 16.76
C LEU A 148 3.43 2.43 17.33
N ALA A 149 3.33 3.70 16.97
CA ALA A 149 2.20 4.55 17.37
C ALA A 149 0.88 4.13 16.69
N ILE A 150 0.92 3.67 15.43
CA ILE A 150 -0.23 3.02 14.77
C ILE A 150 -0.66 1.76 15.53
N VAL A 151 0.30 0.93 15.95
CA VAL A 151 0.01 -0.27 16.75
C VAL A 151 -0.66 0.12 18.08
N ASP A 152 -0.12 1.11 18.80
CA ASP A 152 -0.73 1.61 20.05
C ASP A 152 -2.15 2.14 19.81
N ARG A 153 -2.35 2.91 18.74
CA ARG A 153 -3.67 3.43 18.33
C ARG A 153 -4.65 2.30 18.07
N ALA A 154 -4.25 1.24 17.38
CA ALA A 154 -5.11 0.09 17.13
C ALA A 154 -5.43 -0.69 18.42
N MET A 155 -4.46 -0.87 19.32
CA MET A 155 -4.71 -1.46 20.64
C MET A 155 -5.71 -0.63 21.45
N ARG A 156 -5.65 0.70 21.33
CA ARG A 156 -6.64 1.62 21.91
C ARG A 156 -8.04 1.41 21.33
N CYS A 157 -8.18 1.26 20.01
CA CYS A 157 -9.45 0.95 19.37
C CYS A 157 -10.08 -0.35 19.92
N MET A 158 -9.25 -1.37 20.18
CA MET A 158 -9.68 -2.69 20.65
C MET A 158 -9.76 -2.81 22.17
N ARG A 159 -9.63 -1.72 22.94
CA ARG A 159 -9.62 -1.77 24.41
C ARG A 159 -10.92 -2.35 24.99
N GLY A 160 -12.06 -2.04 24.36
CA GLY A 160 -13.38 -2.55 24.75
C GLY A 160 -13.71 -3.96 24.24
N LEU A 161 -12.81 -4.58 23.46
CA LEU A 161 -13.03 -5.91 22.88
C LEU A 161 -12.44 -6.99 23.80
N GLU A 162 -13.30 -7.87 24.32
CA GLU A 162 -12.95 -8.92 25.28
C GLU A 162 -12.32 -10.16 24.60
N ILE A 163 -11.14 -9.97 24.03
CA ILE A 163 -10.30 -11.05 23.45
C ILE A 163 -8.87 -11.00 24.01
N PRO A 164 -8.13 -12.13 23.99
CA PRO A 164 -6.71 -12.14 24.37
C PRO A 164 -5.88 -11.12 23.57
N ASP A 165 -4.87 -10.51 24.19
CA ASP A 165 -4.05 -9.48 23.52
C ASP A 165 -3.28 -10.03 22.31
N ALA A 166 -2.88 -11.30 22.35
CA ALA A 166 -2.30 -11.98 21.19
C ALA A 166 -3.25 -12.01 19.99
N ASP A 167 -4.57 -12.09 20.23
CA ASP A 167 -5.59 -12.07 19.19
C ASP A 167 -5.87 -10.66 18.69
N LYS A 168 -5.72 -9.63 19.54
CA LYS A 168 -5.77 -8.22 19.10
C LYS A 168 -4.66 -7.92 18.11
N VAL A 169 -3.45 -8.45 18.31
CA VAL A 169 -2.34 -8.32 17.34
C VAL A 169 -2.68 -9.02 16.02
N ARG A 170 -3.29 -10.20 16.07
CA ARG A 170 -3.76 -10.92 14.87
C ARG A 170 -4.86 -10.16 14.13
N ALA A 171 -5.80 -9.57 14.87
CA ALA A 171 -6.86 -8.74 14.34
C ALA A 171 -6.30 -7.49 13.65
N LEU A 172 -5.32 -6.82 14.28
CA LEU A 172 -4.60 -5.71 13.66
C LEU A 172 -3.98 -6.12 12.32
N LEU A 173 -3.20 -7.21 12.31
CA LEU A 173 -2.56 -7.71 11.08
C LEU A 173 -3.59 -8.05 10.00
N LEU A 174 -4.71 -8.68 10.37
CA LEU A 174 -5.80 -9.00 9.43
C LEU A 174 -6.38 -7.74 8.80
N ILE A 175 -6.73 -6.73 9.62
CA ILE A 175 -7.32 -5.48 9.15
C ILE A 175 -6.33 -4.72 8.27
N THR A 176 -5.07 -4.56 8.69
CA THR A 176 -4.07 -3.83 7.90
C THR A 176 -3.73 -4.55 6.60
N ASN A 177 -3.68 -5.88 6.59
CA ASN A 177 -3.47 -6.66 5.37
C ASN A 177 -4.66 -6.55 4.42
N TYR A 178 -5.89 -6.55 4.96
CA TYR A 178 -7.09 -6.33 4.17
C TYR A 178 -7.08 -4.95 3.52
N VAL A 179 -6.83 -3.89 4.30
CA VAL A 179 -6.70 -2.51 3.76
C VAL A 179 -5.63 -2.45 2.68
N ARG A 180 -4.44 -3.01 2.93
CA ARG A 180 -3.34 -3.04 1.95
C ARG A 180 -3.74 -3.76 0.66
N ALA A 181 -4.38 -4.92 0.77
CA ALA A 181 -4.81 -5.72 -0.38
C ALA A 181 -5.90 -5.01 -1.20
N SER A 182 -6.91 -4.46 -0.53
CA SER A 182 -7.98 -3.69 -1.19
C SER A 182 -7.41 -2.47 -1.89
N SER A 183 -6.51 -1.72 -1.24
CA SER A 183 -5.88 -0.54 -1.84
C SER A 183 -5.03 -0.88 -3.07
N MET A 184 -4.26 -1.97 -3.00
CA MET A 184 -3.47 -2.44 -4.15
C MET A 184 -4.37 -2.87 -5.30
N MET A 185 -5.49 -3.54 -5.00
CA MET A 185 -6.47 -3.92 -6.01
C MET A 185 -7.12 -2.69 -6.66
N GLU A 186 -7.55 -1.70 -5.87
CA GLU A 186 -8.06 -0.42 -6.38
C GLU A 186 -7.06 0.28 -7.30
N ARG A 187 -5.78 0.35 -6.87
CA ARG A 187 -4.69 0.93 -7.65
C ARG A 187 -4.46 0.18 -8.96
N ASP A 188 -4.45 -1.14 -8.95
CA ASP A 188 -4.18 -1.96 -10.14
C ASP A 188 -5.34 -1.83 -11.16
N ILE A 189 -6.58 -1.73 -10.67
CA ILE A 189 -7.77 -1.43 -11.48
C ILE A 189 -7.66 -0.02 -12.11
N ALA A 190 -7.28 0.98 -11.32
CA ALA A 190 -7.14 2.37 -11.77
C ALA A 190 -5.98 2.59 -12.75
N SER A 191 -4.84 1.92 -12.53
CA SER A 191 -3.59 2.16 -13.27
C SER A 191 -3.50 1.43 -14.62
N ASP A 192 -4.02 0.20 -14.74
CA ASP A 192 -3.85 -0.59 -15.98
C ASP A 192 -5.04 -0.43 -16.92
N GLY A 193 -6.23 -0.03 -16.45
CA GLY A 193 -7.45 0.00 -17.26
C GLY A 193 -7.79 -1.34 -17.95
N ARG A 194 -7.06 -2.43 -17.67
CA ARG A 194 -7.21 -3.77 -18.24
C ARG A 194 -7.92 -4.72 -17.28
N LEU A 195 -7.82 -4.46 -15.98
CA LEU A 195 -8.59 -5.14 -14.93
C LEU A 195 -9.85 -4.35 -14.54
N ASN A 196 -10.28 -3.40 -15.38
CA ASN A 196 -11.58 -2.81 -15.18
C ASN A 196 -12.64 -3.85 -15.60
N ARG A 197 -13.33 -4.45 -14.63
CA ARG A 197 -14.43 -5.40 -14.86
C ARG A 197 -15.47 -4.83 -15.84
N SER A 198 -15.73 -3.52 -15.82
CA SER A 198 -16.63 -2.84 -16.77
C SER A 198 -16.13 -2.81 -18.22
N ARG A 199 -14.87 -3.18 -18.50
CA ARG A 199 -14.34 -3.33 -19.86
C ARG A 199 -14.35 -4.78 -20.37
N ILE A 200 -14.71 -5.75 -19.53
CA ILE A 200 -14.91 -7.13 -19.98
C ILE A 200 -16.33 -7.20 -20.56
N PRO A 201 -16.51 -7.47 -21.87
CA PRO A 201 -17.84 -7.55 -22.45
C PRO A 201 -18.62 -8.68 -21.76
N ALA A 202 -19.82 -8.37 -21.25
CA ALA A 202 -20.66 -9.35 -20.56
C ALA A 202 -20.98 -10.55 -21.48
N GLU A 203 -21.09 -10.31 -22.78
CA GLU A 203 -21.29 -11.29 -23.83
C GLU A 203 -20.12 -12.28 -23.93
N LEU A 204 -18.89 -11.78 -23.81
CA LEU A 204 -17.69 -12.63 -23.82
C LEU A 204 -17.67 -13.56 -22.60
N VAL A 205 -18.08 -13.04 -21.43
CA VAL A 205 -18.19 -13.88 -20.23
C VAL A 205 -19.30 -14.92 -20.37
N ARG A 206 -20.47 -14.55 -20.91
CA ARG A 206 -21.55 -15.50 -21.20
C ARG A 206 -21.13 -16.59 -22.20
N GLU A 207 -20.30 -16.25 -23.20
CA GLU A 207 -19.79 -17.20 -24.17
C GLU A 207 -18.76 -18.18 -23.56
N LEU A 208 -17.90 -17.69 -22.67
CA LEU A 208 -16.85 -18.49 -22.04
C LEU A 208 -17.36 -19.34 -20.87
N VAL A 209 -18.37 -18.85 -20.14
CA VAL A 209 -18.93 -19.49 -18.95
C VAL A 209 -20.16 -20.33 -19.32
N THR A 210 -19.90 -21.56 -19.76
CA THR A 210 -20.96 -22.55 -20.04
C THR A 210 -21.26 -23.42 -18.82
N GLU A 211 -22.49 -23.91 -18.69
CA GLU A 211 -22.87 -24.83 -17.60
C GLU A 211 -22.04 -26.12 -17.59
N GLU A 212 -21.59 -26.59 -18.76
CA GLU A 212 -20.75 -27.78 -18.88
C GLU A 212 -19.35 -27.58 -18.28
N ARG A 213 -18.78 -26.36 -18.42
CA ARG A 213 -17.42 -26.05 -17.94
C ARG A 213 -17.42 -25.43 -16.55
N PHE A 214 -18.44 -24.65 -16.24
CA PHE A 214 -18.55 -23.85 -15.03
C PHE A 214 -19.98 -23.93 -14.45
N PRO A 215 -20.39 -25.10 -13.92
CA PRO A 215 -21.78 -25.35 -13.50
C PRO A 215 -22.26 -24.40 -12.40
N ASP A 216 -21.38 -23.96 -11.51
CA ASP A 216 -21.75 -23.08 -10.40
C ASP A 216 -21.66 -21.58 -10.76
N LEU A 217 -20.84 -21.22 -11.76
CA LEU A 217 -20.66 -19.84 -12.19
C LEU A 217 -21.66 -19.44 -13.27
N ALA A 218 -22.04 -20.38 -14.15
CA ALA A 218 -22.96 -20.11 -15.25
C ALA A 218 -24.31 -19.53 -14.77
N PRO A 219 -24.96 -20.03 -13.71
CA PRO A 219 -26.18 -19.43 -13.19
C PRO A 219 -26.00 -17.97 -12.71
N LEU A 220 -24.84 -17.65 -12.12
CA LEU A 220 -24.53 -16.29 -11.66
C LEU A 220 -24.27 -15.33 -12.82
N VAL A 221 -23.59 -15.79 -13.86
CA VAL A 221 -23.36 -15.03 -15.10
C VAL A 221 -24.66 -14.81 -15.86
N GLN A 222 -25.53 -15.81 -15.93
CA GLN A 222 -26.84 -15.73 -16.59
C GLN A 222 -27.80 -14.79 -15.85
N SER A 223 -27.76 -14.77 -14.51
CA SER A 223 -28.57 -13.86 -13.69
C SER A 223 -28.02 -12.43 -13.63
N GLY A 224 -26.85 -12.16 -14.23
CA GLY A 224 -26.23 -10.83 -14.27
C GLY A 224 -25.47 -10.44 -13.00
N GLY A 225 -25.49 -11.27 -11.95
CA GLY A 225 -24.85 -10.98 -10.66
C GLY A 225 -23.32 -11.10 -10.64
N TYR A 226 -22.69 -11.44 -11.77
CA TYR A 226 -21.22 -11.63 -11.85
C TYR A 226 -20.45 -10.38 -12.28
N LEU A 227 -21.04 -9.48 -13.07
CA LEU A 227 -20.42 -8.25 -13.60
C LEU A 227 -21.40 -7.08 -13.53
N GLN A 228 -22.08 -6.91 -12.39
CA GLN A 228 -23.23 -6.01 -12.25
C GLN A 228 -22.91 -4.53 -12.60
N ASP A 229 -21.64 -4.12 -12.61
CA ASP A 229 -21.17 -2.78 -13.02
C ASP A 229 -20.91 -2.57 -14.52
N ALA A 230 -20.86 -3.62 -15.35
CA ALA A 230 -20.63 -3.45 -16.79
C ALA A 230 -21.91 -3.00 -17.53
N ALA A 231 -23.09 -3.31 -16.98
CA ALA A 231 -24.37 -3.04 -17.62
C ALA A 231 -24.85 -1.57 -17.47
N ALA A 232 -24.31 -0.82 -16.50
CA ALA A 232 -24.65 0.60 -16.34
C ALA A 232 -23.93 1.52 -17.35
N ALA A 233 -22.96 1.01 -18.12
CA ALA A 233 -22.19 1.80 -19.07
C ALA A 233 -22.84 1.90 -20.46
N ASP A 234 -23.80 1.03 -20.78
CA ASP A 234 -24.51 1.04 -22.07
C ASP A 234 -25.95 1.57 -21.91
N GLY A 235 -26.08 2.90 -21.84
CA GLY A 235 -27.16 3.57 -22.58
C GLY A 235 -28.42 4.03 -21.85
N ASP A 236 -28.37 4.43 -20.57
CA ASP A 236 -29.45 5.25 -19.98
C ASP A 236 -28.92 6.63 -19.54
N PRO A 237 -29.41 7.76 -20.11
CA PRO A 237 -28.91 9.10 -19.78
C PRO A 237 -29.35 9.62 -18.40
N ASP A 238 -30.32 8.98 -17.75
CA ASP A 238 -30.84 9.37 -16.43
C ASP A 238 -31.23 8.11 -15.63
N PRO A 239 -30.30 7.46 -14.91
CA PRO A 239 -30.71 6.54 -13.86
C PRO A 239 -31.37 7.38 -12.76
N GLU A 240 -32.63 7.09 -12.43
CA GLU A 240 -33.24 7.62 -11.22
C GLU A 240 -32.29 7.30 -10.04
N PRO A 241 -31.94 8.27 -9.19
CA PRO A 241 -31.05 8.03 -8.08
C PRO A 241 -31.74 7.05 -7.15
N ASP A 242 -31.29 5.79 -7.17
CA ASP A 242 -31.69 4.81 -6.18
C ASP A 242 -31.27 5.34 -4.81
N VAL A 243 -32.27 5.65 -3.99
CA VAL A 243 -32.12 6.23 -2.65
C VAL A 243 -31.68 5.09 -1.72
N GLY A 244 -30.45 4.64 -1.94
CA GLY A 244 -29.85 3.44 -1.35
C GLY A 244 -28.49 3.09 -1.98
N ALA A 245 -28.25 3.46 -3.24
CA ALA A 245 -26.98 3.29 -3.92
C ALA A 245 -26.10 4.55 -3.75
N SER A 246 -25.38 4.63 -2.64
CA SER A 246 -24.21 5.50 -2.56
C SER A 246 -23.10 4.87 -3.40
N GLU A 247 -22.62 5.61 -4.41
CA GLU A 247 -21.27 5.55 -4.99
C GLU A 247 -20.58 4.17 -5.04
N GLY A 248 -20.67 3.48 -6.19
CA GLY A 248 -19.76 2.40 -6.63
C GLY A 248 -19.29 1.40 -5.56
N ASP A 249 -20.04 0.32 -5.40
CA ASP A 249 -19.67 -0.97 -4.77
C ASP A 249 -18.56 -0.86 -3.69
N ASP A 250 -18.93 -0.52 -2.45
CA ASP A 250 -18.00 -0.48 -1.30
C ASP A 250 -17.62 -1.90 -0.85
N ASP A 251 -16.98 -2.66 -1.75
CA ASP A 251 -16.37 -3.98 -1.53
C ASP A 251 -15.46 -3.97 -0.29
N PHE A 252 -14.79 -2.84 -0.07
CA PHE A 252 -13.98 -2.57 1.10
C PHE A 252 -14.81 -2.56 2.39
N GLY A 253 -15.87 -1.76 2.44
CA GLY A 253 -16.77 -1.67 3.58
C GLY A 253 -17.42 -3.01 3.90
N PHE A 254 -17.89 -3.73 2.88
CA PHE A 254 -18.47 -5.07 3.05
C PHE A 254 -17.48 -6.04 3.73
N GLY A 255 -16.27 -6.20 3.17
CA GLY A 255 -15.30 -7.12 3.74
C GLY A 255 -14.80 -6.70 5.12
N LEU A 256 -14.70 -5.39 5.38
CA LEU A 256 -14.41 -4.88 6.71
C LEU A 256 -15.50 -5.27 7.73
N GLU A 257 -16.78 -5.12 7.38
CA GLU A 257 -17.89 -5.49 8.27
C GLU A 257 -17.90 -7.00 8.58
N ILE A 258 -17.55 -7.85 7.60
CA ILE A 258 -17.38 -9.30 7.80
C ILE A 258 -16.25 -9.58 8.78
N ILE A 259 -15.08 -8.93 8.62
CA ILE A 259 -13.94 -9.06 9.55
C ILE A 259 -14.35 -8.65 10.96
N LEU A 260 -14.98 -7.49 11.12
CA LEU A 260 -15.42 -6.99 12.42
C LEU A 260 -16.51 -7.88 13.04
N GLY A 261 -17.44 -8.42 12.24
CA GLY A 261 -18.43 -9.39 12.70
C GLY A 261 -17.80 -10.70 13.19
N GLY A 262 -16.76 -11.17 12.50
CA GLY A 262 -15.97 -12.33 12.92
C GLY A 262 -15.23 -12.10 14.25
N LEU A 263 -14.67 -10.91 14.46
CA LEU A 263 -14.03 -10.54 15.74
C LEU A 263 -15.03 -10.50 16.90
N GLN A 264 -16.23 -9.97 16.66
CA GLN A 264 -17.29 -9.99 17.65
C GLN A 264 -17.68 -11.43 18.01
N THR A 265 -17.88 -12.28 17.01
CA THR A 265 -18.19 -13.71 17.23
C THR A 265 -17.07 -14.41 18.00
N HIS A 266 -15.80 -14.10 17.71
CA HIS A 266 -14.65 -14.63 18.46
C HIS A 266 -14.67 -14.22 19.93
N ALA A 267 -15.03 -12.97 20.22
CA ALA A 267 -15.21 -12.49 21.60
C ALA A 267 -16.35 -13.24 22.30
N GLU A 268 -17.50 -13.40 21.64
CA GLU A 268 -18.67 -14.12 22.17
C GLU A 268 -18.37 -15.61 22.46
N LEU A 269 -17.50 -16.25 21.67
CA LEU A 269 -17.04 -17.63 21.89
C LEU A 269 -15.94 -17.76 22.97
N GLY A 270 -15.51 -16.64 23.54
CA GLY A 270 -14.48 -16.58 24.57
C GLY A 270 -13.06 -16.77 24.04
N GLY A 271 -12.76 -16.24 22.85
CA GLY A 271 -11.41 -16.28 22.27
C GLY A 271 -10.99 -17.65 21.73
N ARG A 272 -11.94 -18.54 21.45
CA ARG A 272 -11.68 -19.91 20.98
C ARG A 272 -12.06 -20.06 19.51
N LEU A 273 -11.18 -19.62 18.62
CA LEU A 273 -11.27 -19.94 17.19
C LEU A 273 -10.43 -21.18 16.87
N GLU A 274 -10.97 -22.05 16.03
CA GLU A 274 -10.19 -23.11 15.39
C GLU A 274 -9.25 -22.47 14.36
N ILE A 275 -7.94 -22.56 14.62
CA ILE A 275 -6.93 -21.99 13.73
C ILE A 275 -6.68 -23.00 12.61
N VAL A 276 -7.13 -22.67 11.40
CA VAL A 276 -6.79 -23.41 10.19
C VAL A 276 -5.28 -23.38 10.00
N ARG A 277 -4.66 -24.56 9.90
CA ARG A 277 -3.24 -24.69 9.57
C ARG A 277 -3.10 -25.05 8.09
N PRO A 278 -2.09 -24.49 7.39
CA PRO A 278 -1.77 -24.92 6.03
C PRO A 278 -1.55 -26.43 5.97
N GLU A 279 -1.95 -27.05 4.86
CA GLU A 279 -1.77 -28.48 4.64
C GLU A 279 -0.29 -28.88 4.74
N PRO A 280 0.06 -30.06 5.32
CA PRO A 280 1.44 -30.47 5.60
C PRO A 280 2.41 -30.57 4.40
N GLY A 281 1.95 -30.35 3.17
CA GLY A 281 2.76 -30.37 1.94
C GLY A 281 2.98 -29.00 1.29
N TRP A 282 2.43 -27.92 1.84
CA TRP A 282 2.64 -26.58 1.30
C TRP A 282 4.01 -26.06 1.72
N ARG A 283 4.68 -25.32 0.82
CA ARG A 283 5.97 -24.71 1.17
C ARG A 283 5.76 -23.72 2.31
N ASP A 284 6.50 -23.86 3.39
CA ASP A 284 6.51 -22.84 4.44
C ASP A 284 7.25 -21.58 3.97
N HIS A 285 7.13 -20.49 4.74
CA HIS A 285 7.78 -19.21 4.43
C HIS A 285 9.31 -19.32 4.32
N GLY A 286 9.96 -20.23 5.04
CA GLY A 286 11.40 -20.48 4.95
C GLY A 286 11.77 -21.14 3.63
N GLN A 287 11.00 -22.14 3.20
CA GLN A 287 11.15 -22.81 1.91
C GLN A 287 10.81 -21.88 0.73
N LEU A 288 9.85 -20.97 0.90
CA LEU A 288 9.56 -19.91 -0.06
C LEU A 288 10.70 -18.89 -0.11
N ALA A 289 11.21 -18.42 1.03
CA ALA A 289 12.34 -17.49 1.09
C ALA A 289 13.58 -18.11 0.45
N GLU A 290 13.90 -19.38 0.74
CA GLU A 290 15.02 -20.10 0.11
C GLU A 290 14.83 -20.24 -1.41
N ALA A 291 13.61 -20.55 -1.85
CA ALA A 291 13.26 -20.65 -3.27
C ALA A 291 13.25 -19.28 -4.00
N LEU A 292 12.90 -18.20 -3.29
CA LEU A 292 12.87 -16.81 -3.79
C LEU A 292 14.26 -16.15 -3.73
N THR A 293 15.11 -16.56 -2.79
CA THR A 293 16.55 -16.35 -2.83
C THR A 293 17.13 -17.29 -3.87
N LEU A 294 16.76 -17.05 -5.12
CA LEU A 294 17.48 -17.48 -6.31
C LEU A 294 18.91 -16.91 -6.33
N ASP A 295 19.54 -16.62 -5.20
CA ASP A 295 20.81 -15.93 -5.10
C ASP A 295 21.92 -16.77 -5.76
N HIS A 296 21.85 -18.10 -5.63
CA HIS A 296 22.71 -19.02 -6.37
C HIS A 296 22.43 -19.01 -7.89
N VAL A 297 21.16 -18.89 -8.30
CA VAL A 297 20.75 -18.79 -9.72
C VAL A 297 21.09 -17.42 -10.30
N ARG A 298 20.93 -16.33 -9.56
CA ARG A 298 21.23 -14.94 -9.93
C ARG A 298 22.74 -14.70 -10.00
N LYS A 299 23.52 -15.46 -9.22
CA LYS A 299 24.99 -15.51 -9.30
C LYS A 299 25.49 -16.37 -10.47
N ASP A 300 24.65 -17.20 -11.09
CA ASP A 300 25.02 -17.95 -12.30
C ASP A 300 25.40 -16.99 -13.45
N PRO A 301 26.55 -17.18 -14.11
CA PRO A 301 26.99 -16.30 -15.18
C PRO A 301 25.99 -16.15 -16.34
N LYS A 302 25.27 -17.22 -16.71
CA LYS A 302 24.31 -17.22 -17.82
C LYS A 302 23.03 -16.47 -17.45
N VAL A 303 22.59 -16.60 -16.20
CA VAL A 303 21.42 -15.88 -15.69
C VAL A 303 21.73 -14.39 -15.57
N ARG A 304 22.92 -14.03 -15.09
CA ARG A 304 23.36 -12.62 -15.03
C ARG A 304 23.42 -11.98 -16.43
N ASP A 305 23.93 -12.70 -17.41
CA ASP A 305 23.93 -12.27 -18.82
C ASP A 305 22.49 -12.10 -19.35
N ALA A 306 21.60 -13.05 -19.09
CA ALA A 306 20.20 -12.96 -19.50
C ALA A 306 19.47 -11.76 -18.86
N ILE A 307 19.67 -11.53 -17.56
CA ILE A 307 19.14 -10.36 -16.85
C ILE A 307 19.70 -9.06 -17.45
N GLY A 308 20.99 -9.02 -17.79
CA GLY A 308 21.61 -7.89 -18.49
C GLY A 308 20.93 -7.61 -19.82
N ARG A 309 20.70 -8.64 -20.64
CA ARG A 309 20.01 -8.51 -21.93
C ARG A 309 18.57 -8.01 -21.79
N VAL A 310 17.83 -8.46 -20.77
CA VAL A 310 16.48 -7.95 -20.48
C VAL A 310 16.55 -6.47 -20.09
N ARG A 311 17.45 -6.10 -19.19
CA ARG A 311 17.63 -4.70 -18.75
C ARG A 311 17.99 -3.77 -19.90
N ASP A 312 18.86 -4.22 -20.81
CA ASP A 312 19.22 -3.47 -22.00
C ASP A 312 18.03 -3.31 -22.95
N ALA A 313 17.22 -4.36 -23.13
CA ALA A 313 16.00 -4.32 -23.94
C ALA A 313 14.94 -3.38 -23.35
N GLU A 314 14.76 -3.40 -22.03
CA GLU A 314 13.87 -2.47 -21.31
C GLU A 314 14.34 -1.01 -21.39
N GLY A 315 15.65 -0.78 -21.33
CA GLY A 315 16.24 0.54 -21.58
C GLY A 315 15.91 1.05 -22.98
N LYS A 316 16.15 0.22 -24.00
CA LYS A 316 15.79 0.52 -25.39
C LYS A 316 14.29 0.78 -25.57
N LEU A 317 13.44 0.00 -24.90
CA LEU A 317 11.98 0.18 -24.92
C LEU A 317 11.57 1.51 -24.29
N ARG A 318 12.17 1.87 -23.14
CA ARG A 318 11.94 3.18 -22.51
C ARG A 318 12.33 4.33 -23.42
N ASP A 319 13.50 4.27 -24.06
CA ASP A 319 13.95 5.30 -25.00
C ASP A 319 13.04 5.39 -26.23
N ALA A 320 12.56 4.24 -26.74
CA ALA A 320 11.61 4.20 -27.85
C ALA A 320 10.26 4.84 -27.47
N ARG A 321 9.75 4.55 -26.27
CA ARG A 321 8.51 5.16 -25.75
C ARG A 321 8.66 6.66 -25.49
N ALA A 322 9.83 7.12 -25.01
CA ALA A 322 10.12 8.53 -24.87
C ALA A 322 10.09 9.25 -26.24
N ARG A 323 10.77 8.68 -27.25
CA ARG A 323 10.72 9.19 -28.63
C ARG A 323 9.30 9.19 -29.22
N GLN A 324 8.50 8.17 -28.94
CA GLN A 324 7.10 8.11 -29.35
C GLN A 324 6.30 9.25 -28.73
N ARG A 325 6.42 9.47 -27.41
CA ARG A 325 5.76 10.58 -26.70
C ARG A 325 6.16 11.94 -27.26
N ASP A 326 7.45 12.15 -27.53
CA ASP A 326 7.94 13.41 -28.10
C ASP A 326 7.44 13.61 -29.55
N THR A 327 7.34 12.53 -30.33
CA THR A 327 6.76 12.58 -31.67
C THR A 327 5.28 12.95 -31.64
N ILE A 328 4.51 12.35 -30.73
CA ILE A 328 3.09 12.68 -30.52
C ILE A 328 2.93 14.13 -30.07
N ARG A 329 3.75 14.59 -29.12
CA ARG A 329 3.76 15.99 -28.66
C ARG A 329 4.05 16.95 -29.81
N ASN A 330 5.11 16.70 -30.58
CA ASN A 330 5.46 17.50 -31.75
C ASN A 330 4.37 17.48 -32.84
N ALA A 331 3.63 16.39 -32.99
CA ALA A 331 2.52 16.29 -33.93
C ALA A 331 1.30 17.10 -33.45
N LEU A 332 1.00 17.07 -32.16
CA LEU A 332 -0.07 17.88 -31.54
C LEU A 332 0.26 19.37 -31.61
N GLU A 333 1.52 19.76 -31.36
CA GLU A 333 1.99 21.15 -31.47
C GLU A 333 1.97 21.69 -32.91
N ARG A 334 2.06 20.82 -33.92
CA ARG A 334 2.01 21.24 -35.34
C ARG A 334 0.60 21.61 -35.81
N GLY A 335 -0.45 21.19 -35.11
CA GLY A 335 -1.86 21.44 -35.45
C GLY A 335 -2.27 20.97 -36.86
N PRO A 336 -3.57 20.87 -37.17
CA PRO A 336 -3.99 20.66 -38.55
C PRO A 336 -3.66 21.91 -39.37
N ARG A 337 -2.80 21.78 -40.39
CA ARG A 337 -2.73 22.77 -41.46
C ARG A 337 -4.05 22.68 -42.24
N SER A 338 -4.81 23.78 -42.25
CA SER A 338 -6.10 23.96 -42.94
C SER A 338 -6.10 23.47 -44.38
#